data_AF-A0A841ESE4-F1
#
_entry.id   AF-A0A841ESE4-F1
#
_cell.length_a   1.000
_cell.length_b   1.000
_cell.length_c   1.000
_cell.angle_alpha   90.00
_cell.angle_beta   90.00
_cell.angle_gamma   90.00
#
_symmetry.space_group_name_H-M   'P 1'
#
loop_
_entity.id
_entity.type
_entity.pdbx_description
1 polymer ?
#
loop_
_entity_poly.entity_id
_entity_poly.type
_entity_poly.pdbx_seq_one_letter_code
_entity_poly.pdbx_strand_id
1 'polypeptide(L)' 'MMTVNQKPFSNIQMELLNLYAMDIEEADLLKIKNYLAQFFMQKAIDEADKVWEENTYSDELMDKWLNEDK' A
#
# COMPACT_ATOMS: atom_id res chain seq x y z
N MET A 1 25.98 -25.14 -12.99
CA MET A 1 25.68 -23.74 -13.37
C MET A 1 24.61 -23.23 -12.44
N MET A 2 24.90 -22.22 -11.63
CA MET A 2 23.87 -21.55 -10.81
C MET A 2 23.59 -20.20 -11.44
N THR A 3 22.39 -20.03 -11.99
CA THR A 3 21.93 -18.76 -12.54
C THR A 3 21.54 -17.88 -11.36
N VAL A 4 22.45 -17.03 -10.89
CA VAL A 4 22.11 -15.96 -9.93
C VAL A 4 21.24 -14.96 -10.66
N ASN A 5 19.97 -14.90 -10.28
CA ASN A 5 18.99 -13.98 -10.84
C ASN A 5 19.38 -12.54 -10.41
N GLN A 6 20.19 -11.86 -11.24
CA GLN A 6 20.61 -10.47 -11.07
C GLN A 6 19.46 -9.51 -11.39
N LYS A 7 18.34 -9.61 -10.68
CA LYS A 7 17.40 -8.50 -10.63
C LYS A 7 17.95 -7.50 -9.60
N PRO A 8 18.39 -6.30 -10.00
CA PRO A 8 18.74 -5.28 -9.03
C PRO A 8 17.53 -5.04 -8.14
N PHE A 9 17.75 -4.96 -6.83
CA PHE A 9 16.70 -4.63 -5.88
C PHE A 9 15.98 -3.36 -6.34
N SER A 10 14.64 -3.36 -6.25
CA SER A 10 13.86 -2.14 -6.42
C SER A 10 14.32 -1.08 -5.43
N ASN A 11 14.07 0.19 -5.76
CA ASN A 11 14.39 1.33 -4.89
C ASN A 11 13.89 1.12 -3.45
N ILE A 12 12.67 0.61 -3.25
CA ILE A 12 12.13 0.34 -1.92
C ILE A 12 12.85 -0.80 -1.19
N GLN A 13 13.28 -1.84 -1.92
CA GLN A 13 14.06 -2.93 -1.33
C GLN A 13 15.44 -2.45 -0.87
N MET A 14 16.10 -1.58 -1.64
CA MET A 14 17.37 -0.98 -1.23
C MET A 14 17.22 -0.11 0.02
N GLU A 15 16.13 0.66 0.11
CA GLU A 15 15.92 1.55 1.25
C GLU A 15 15.55 0.82 2.54
N LEU A 16 14.83 -0.29 2.43
CA LEU A 16 14.62 -1.18 3.58
C LEU A 16 15.93 -1.81 4.06
N LEU A 17 16.84 -2.19 3.16
CA LEU A 17 18.16 -2.70 3.54
C LEU A 17 18.99 -1.64 4.26
N ASN A 18 18.95 -0.40 3.78
CA ASN A 18 19.61 0.73 4.43
C ASN A 18 19.03 1.01 5.83
N LEU A 19 17.70 0.90 6.00
CA LEU A 19 17.03 1.03 7.30
C LEU A 19 17.44 -0.08 8.27
N TYR A 20 17.49 -1.34 7.83
CA TYR A 20 17.92 -2.45 8.69
C TYR A 20 19.38 -2.33 9.15
N ALA A 21 20.24 -1.69 8.35
CA ALA A 21 21.62 -1.45 8.73
C ALA A 21 21.80 -0.43 9.87
N MET A 22 20.76 0.33 10.24
CA MET A 22 20.80 1.37 11.28
C MET A 22 20.52 0.85 12.70
N ASP A 23 20.38 -0.47 12.90
CA ASP A 23 20.05 -1.10 14.20
C ASP A 23 18.83 -0.43 14.88
N ILE A 24 17.76 -0.27 14.10
CA ILE A 24 16.53 0.39 14.55
C ILE A 24 15.81 -0.49 15.57
N GLU A 25 15.42 0.11 16.71
CA GLU A 25 14.61 -0.59 17.71
C GLU A 25 13.28 -1.06 17.11
N GLU A 26 12.80 -2.24 17.56
CA GLU A 26 11.59 -2.87 17.01
C GLU A 26 10.35 -1.95 17.08
N ALA A 27 10.24 -1.14 18.13
CA ALA A 27 9.16 -0.17 18.32
C ALA A 27 9.14 0.90 17.21
N ASP A 28 10.31 1.36 16.76
CA ASP A 28 10.42 2.35 15.69
C ASP A 28 10.23 1.70 14.31
N LEU A 29 10.69 0.47 14.12
CA LEU A 29 10.38 -0.31 12.91
C LEU A 29 8.86 -0.51 12.75
N LEU A 30 8.14 -0.76 13.85
CA LEU A 30 6.68 -0.88 13.83
C LEU A 30 6.02 0.45 13.42
N LYS A 31 6.51 1.60 13.91
CA LYS A 31 6.00 2.92 13.49
C LYS A 31 6.21 3.15 11.99
N ILE A 32 7.38 2.79 11.45
CA ILE A 32 7.67 2.89 10.01
C ILE A 32 6.69 2.04 9.20
N LYS A 33 6.44 0.79 9.63
CA LYS A 33 5.44 -0.08 8.98
C LYS A 33 4.04 0.54 8.99
N ASN A 34 3.63 1.15 10.11
CA ASN A 34 2.35 1.82 10.22
C ASN A 34 2.24 3.04 9.29
N TYR A 35 3.30 3.84 9.15
CA TYR A 35 3.31 4.96 8.21
C TYR A 35 3.19 4.50 6.76
N LEU A 36 3.88 3.42 6.38
CA LEU A 36 3.74 2.83 5.04
C LEU A 36 2.33 2.30 4.82
N ALA A 37 1.74 1.61 5.79
CA ALA A 37 0.36 1.12 5.70
C ALA A 37 -0.63 2.28 5.51
N GLN A 38 -0.50 3.35 6.29
CA GLN A 38 -1.33 4.55 6.15
C GLN A 38 -1.19 5.21 4.78
N PHE A 39 0.03 5.34 4.27
CA PHE A 39 0.28 5.89 2.94
C PHE A 39 -0.42 5.07 1.84
N PHE A 40 -0.29 3.74 1.86
CA PHE A 40 -0.93 2.90 0.86
C PHE A 40 -2.45 2.84 1.01
N MET A 41 -2.98 2.88 2.23
CA MET A 41 -4.43 2.97 2.46
C MET A 41 -4.98 4.28 1.90
N GLN A 42 -4.35 5.42 2.19
CA GLN A 42 -4.80 6.72 1.67
C GLN A 42 -4.76 6.73 0.14
N LYS A 43 -3.65 6.25 -0.45
CA LYS A 43 -3.56 6.15 -1.90
C LYS A 43 -4.67 5.27 -2.50
N ALA A 44 -5.00 4.15 -1.86
CA ALA A 44 -6.06 3.27 -2.34
C ALA A 44 -7.45 3.94 -2.28
N ILE A 45 -7.73 4.69 -1.21
CA ILE A 45 -8.95 5.48 -1.06
C ILE A 45 -9.00 6.56 -2.16
N ASP A 46 -7.93 7.33 -2.34
CA ASP A 46 -7.88 8.40 -3.34
C ASP A 46 -8.11 7.86 -4.76
N GLU A 47 -7.55 6.70 -5.10
CA GLU A 47 -7.80 6.08 -6.40
C GLU A 47 -9.23 5.53 -6.54
N ALA A 48 -9.82 5.02 -5.45
CA ALA A 48 -11.22 4.58 -5.45
C ALA A 48 -12.17 5.78 -5.65
N ASP A 49 -11.92 6.89 -4.98
CA ASP A 49 -12.69 8.13 -5.11
C ASP A 49 -12.62 8.68 -6.54
N LYS A 50 -11.44 8.68 -7.16
CA LYS A 50 -11.30 9.07 -8.58
C LYS A 50 -12.16 8.22 -9.50
N VAL A 51 -12.12 6.89 -9.34
CA VAL A 51 -12.93 5.98 -10.15
C VAL A 51 -14.42 6.22 -9.90
N TRP A 52 -14.79 6.53 -8.65
CA TRP A 52 -16.17 6.85 -8.28
C TRP A 52 -16.68 8.11 -9.00
N GLU A 53 -15.89 9.17 -8.98
CA GLU A 53 -16.17 10.44 -9.66
C GLU A 53 -16.21 10.28 -11.19
N GLU A 54 -15.21 9.62 -11.77
CA GLU A 54 -15.09 9.42 -13.23
C GLU A 54 -16.30 8.67 -13.81
N ASN A 55 -16.84 7.71 -13.07
CA ASN A 55 -18.01 6.95 -13.50
C ASN A 55 -19.34 7.57 -13.06
N THR A 56 -19.31 8.72 -12.39
CA THR A 56 -20.50 9.41 -11.88
C THR A 56 -21.38 8.47 -11.04
N TYR A 57 -20.76 7.63 -10.22
CA TYR A 57 -21.51 6.70 -9.38
C TYR A 57 -22.29 7.46 -8.31
N SER A 58 -23.52 7.01 -8.04
CA SER A 58 -24.40 7.62 -7.04
C SER A 58 -24.30 6.89 -5.71
N ASP A 59 -24.62 7.60 -4.62
CA ASP A 59 -24.68 7.01 -3.28
C ASP A 59 -25.68 5.84 -3.22
N GLU A 60 -26.75 5.87 -4.02
CA GLU A 60 -27.69 4.76 -4.15
C GLU A 60 -27.03 3.47 -4.69
N LEU A 61 -26.03 3.61 -5.56
CA LEU A 61 -25.25 2.46 -6.05
C LEU A 61 -24.37 1.89 -4.95
N MET A 62 -23.79 2.74 -4.10
CA MET A 62 -23.03 2.32 -2.92
C MET A 62 -23.94 1.52 -1.97
N ASP A 63 -25.12 2.06 -1.67
CA ASP A 63 -26.11 1.40 -0.81
C ASP A 63 -26.54 0.04 -1.38
N LYS A 64 -26.67 -0.07 -2.71
CA LYS A 64 -26.96 -1.35 -3.35
C LYS A 64 -25.84 -2.35 -3.12
N TRP A 65 -24.59 -2.00 -3.41
CA TRP A 65 -23.44 -2.89 -3.22
C TRP A 65 -23.25 -3.33 -1.77
N LEU A 66 -23.45 -2.41 -0.81
CA LEU A 66 -23.33 -2.72 0.62
C LEU A 66 -24.41 -3.68 1.15
N ASN A 67 -25.52 -3.82 0.42
CA ASN A 67 -26.64 -4.67 0.79
C ASN A 67 -26.85 -5.86 -0.16
N GLU A 68 -25.96 -6.08 -1.14
CA GLU A 68 -26.08 -7.16 -2.14
C GLU A 68 -25.94 -8.57 -1.53
N ASP A 69 -25.25 -8.71 -0.39
CA ASP A 69 -25.03 -9.99 0.31
C ASP A 69 -25.99 -10.24 1.50
N LYS A 70 -27.08 -9.47 1.62
CA LYS A 70 -28.11 -9.66 2.66
C LYS A 70 -29.28 -10.54 2.21
#